data_AF-A0A521E614-F1
#
_entry.id   AF-A0A521E614-F1
#
_cell.length_a   1.000
_cell.length_b   1.000
_cell.length_c   1.000
_cell.angle_alpha   90.00
_cell.angle_beta   90.00
_cell.angle_gamma   90.00
#
_symmetry.space_group_name_H-M   'P 1'
#
loop_
_entity.id
_entity.type
_entity.pdbx_description
1 polymer ?
#
loop_
_entity_poly.entity_id
_entity_poly.type
_entity_poly.pdbx_seq_one_letter_code
_entity_poly.pdbx_strand_id
1 'polypeptide(L)'
;MYVFKSIHIFVVIVIFTFIGCSDIANPEMESSNDKLAPTLSSAHSGQGGGALTANGWYEGEEIYYIHNGIEEGVTERGENDIYLIGGDRLHQANVVEFIPGESGYSPHWNVYVVHSAEGVTVQDILDSGYASTHYESEGVLFDDVEDLRAALQAGLVTFDRPGVVVNCPIISEKGAEAPGNTELSEEFQPFGETF
;
A
#
# COMPACT_ATOMS: atom_id res chain seq x y z
N MET A 1 36.73 17.09 51.67
CA MET A 1 35.47 16.61 52.28
C MET A 1 34.48 16.40 51.14
N TYR A 2 34.43 15.18 50.60
CA TYR A 2 33.61 14.85 49.42
C TYR A 2 32.30 14.21 49.90
N VAL A 3 31.17 14.84 49.57
CA VAL A 3 29.82 14.34 49.87
C VAL A 3 29.38 13.45 48.72
N PHE A 4 29.33 12.14 48.93
CA PHE A 4 28.71 11.19 47.99
C PHE A 4 27.19 11.31 48.10
N LYS A 5 26.54 11.76 47.03
CA LYS A 5 25.08 11.80 46.90
C LYS A 5 24.62 10.49 46.26
N SER A 6 23.93 9.67 47.05
CA SER A 6 23.42 8.35 46.68
C SER A 6 22.21 8.49 45.73
N ILE A 7 22.34 8.02 44.49
CA ILE A 7 21.26 7.99 43.50
C ILE A 7 20.56 6.64 43.61
N HIS A 8 19.31 6.63 44.04
CA HIS A 8 18.46 5.45 44.05
C HIS A 8 17.82 5.29 42.66
N ILE A 9 18.20 4.24 41.94
CA ILE A 9 17.58 3.84 40.67
C ILE A 9 16.33 3.02 41.03
N PHE A 10 15.14 3.60 40.80
CA PHE A 10 13.88 2.88 40.84
C PHE A 10 13.69 2.14 39.51
N VAL A 11 13.80 0.82 39.53
CA VAL A 11 13.45 -0.05 38.42
C VAL A 11 11.93 -0.28 38.47
N VAL A 12 11.19 0.38 37.57
CA VAL A 12 9.75 0.15 37.40
C VAL A 12 9.58 -1.03 36.45
N ILE A 13 9.22 -2.19 37.00
CA ILE A 13 8.84 -3.38 36.23
C ILE A 13 7.37 -3.22 35.83
N VAL A 14 7.12 -2.91 34.55
CA VAL A 14 5.77 -2.90 33.98
C VAL A 14 5.42 -4.32 33.56
N ILE A 15 4.52 -4.95 34.32
CA ILE A 15 3.95 -6.25 34.01
C ILE A 15 2.75 -6.00 33.07
N PHE A 16 2.89 -6.35 31.79
CA PHE A 16 1.76 -6.38 30.85
C PHE A 16 1.00 -7.69 31.02
N THR A 17 -0.16 -7.62 31.69
CA THR A 17 -1.19 -8.65 31.64
C THR A 17 -1.95 -8.56 30.32
N PHE A 18 -1.84 -9.59 29.48
CA PHE A 18 -2.73 -9.83 28.36
C PHE A 18 -4.12 -10.21 28.89
N ILE A 19 -5.12 -9.35 28.64
CA ILE A 19 -6.53 -9.69 28.75
C ILE A 19 -7.08 -9.76 27.34
N GLY A 20 -7.69 -10.90 27.03
CA GLY A 20 -8.18 -11.26 25.70
C GLY A 20 -9.46 -10.55 25.27
N CYS A 21 -9.75 -10.82 23.99
CA CYS A 21 -10.82 -10.29 23.16
C CYS A 21 -12.22 -10.67 23.67
N SER A 22 -13.10 -9.69 23.87
CA SER A 22 -14.57 -9.83 23.88
C SER A 22 -15.23 -8.45 23.73
N ASP A 23 -15.84 -8.22 22.56
CA ASP A 23 -17.00 -7.38 22.22
C ASP A 23 -17.35 -6.16 23.09
N ILE A 24 -17.28 -4.96 22.49
CA ILE A 24 -18.23 -3.86 22.78
C ILE A 24 -18.68 -3.23 21.45
N ALA A 25 -20.00 -3.19 21.27
CA ALA A 25 -20.71 -2.56 20.19
C ALA A 25 -20.51 -1.02 20.14
N ASN A 26 -20.56 -0.48 18.93
CA ASN A 26 -20.78 0.93 18.53
C ASN A 26 -21.83 1.66 19.41
N PRO A 27 -21.91 3.01 19.57
CA PRO A 27 -21.39 4.08 18.69
C PRO A 27 -20.90 5.39 19.40
N GLU A 28 -20.59 6.41 18.59
CA GLU A 28 -20.42 7.85 18.87
C GLU A 28 -18.99 8.45 18.86
N MET A 29 -18.76 9.24 17.80
CA MET A 29 -18.03 10.52 17.66
C MET A 29 -17.26 11.09 18.86
N GLU A 30 -15.93 11.19 18.74
CA GLU A 30 -15.06 12.33 19.12
C GLU A 30 -13.63 12.05 18.58
N SER A 31 -13.14 12.79 17.58
CA SER A 31 -12.25 13.95 17.73
C SER A 31 -10.95 13.67 18.52
N SER A 32 -9.88 13.32 17.81
CA SER A 32 -8.52 13.84 18.08
C SER A 32 -7.50 13.21 17.13
N ASN A 33 -6.68 14.06 16.50
CA ASN A 33 -5.49 13.69 15.74
C ASN A 33 -4.64 12.64 16.46
N ASP A 34 -4.43 11.50 15.82
CA ASP A 34 -3.23 10.70 16.03
C ASP A 34 -2.80 10.06 14.71
N LYS A 35 -1.48 9.96 14.53
CA LYS A 35 -0.76 9.49 13.35
C LYS A 35 -1.43 8.31 12.63
N LEU A 36 -1.84 8.51 11.38
CA LEU A 36 -2.15 7.42 10.45
C LEU A 36 -0.84 6.76 10.02
N ALA A 37 -0.48 5.68 10.70
CA ALA A 37 0.23 4.59 10.03
C ALA A 37 -0.78 3.91 9.08
N PRO A 38 -0.38 3.49 7.87
CA PRO A 38 -1.29 2.76 7.00
C PRO A 38 -1.67 1.44 7.70
N THR A 39 -2.92 1.35 8.12
CA THR A 39 -3.52 0.09 8.55
C THR A 39 -3.63 -0.81 7.33
N LEU A 40 -2.58 -1.58 7.06
CA LEU A 40 -2.68 -2.81 6.29
C LEU A 40 -3.60 -3.74 7.08
N SER A 41 -4.90 -3.71 6.74
CA SER A 41 -5.90 -4.56 7.37
C SER A 41 -5.58 -6.01 7.02
N SER A 42 -5.29 -6.82 8.04
CA SER A 42 -5.23 -8.27 7.94
C SER A 42 -6.52 -8.79 7.30
N ALA A 43 -6.38 -9.60 6.25
CA ALA A 43 -7.48 -10.09 5.43
C ALA A 43 -8.52 -10.85 6.27
N HIS A 44 -9.78 -10.50 6.05
CA HIS A 44 -10.96 -11.21 6.52
C HIS A 44 -11.04 -12.58 5.81
N SER A 45 -10.90 -13.68 6.55
CA SER A 45 -11.14 -15.03 6.04
C SER A 45 -12.65 -15.28 5.86
N GLY A 46 -13.23 -14.77 4.77
CA GLY A 46 -14.59 -15.07 4.35
C GLY A 46 -14.68 -16.48 3.74
N GLN A 47 -15.55 -17.32 4.29
CA GLN A 47 -15.81 -18.67 3.81
C GLN A 47 -16.46 -18.67 2.41
N GLY A 48 -15.63 -18.90 1.40
CA GLY A 48 -15.97 -19.30 0.04
C GLY A 48 -14.64 -19.68 -0.62
N GLY A 49 -14.55 -20.82 -1.32
CA GLY A 49 -13.26 -21.34 -1.82
C GLY A 49 -12.60 -20.51 -2.94
N GLY A 50 -13.07 -19.30 -3.22
CA GLY A 50 -12.45 -18.39 -4.18
C GLY A 50 -11.59 -17.34 -3.50
N ALA A 51 -10.87 -16.59 -4.32
CA ALA A 51 -9.88 -15.62 -3.86
C ALA A 51 -10.42 -14.18 -3.96
N LEU A 52 -9.85 -13.29 -3.17
CA LEU A 52 -9.94 -11.85 -3.42
C LEU A 52 -9.02 -11.50 -4.58
N THR A 53 -9.52 -10.72 -5.53
CA THR A 53 -8.76 -10.27 -6.70
C THR A 53 -8.80 -8.76 -6.80
N ALA A 54 -7.80 -8.17 -7.42
CA ALA A 54 -7.71 -6.73 -7.60
C ALA A 54 -7.06 -6.42 -8.95
N ASN A 55 -7.45 -5.29 -9.53
CA ASN A 55 -6.77 -4.71 -10.67
C ASN A 55 -5.49 -3.95 -10.27
N GLY A 56 -4.63 -3.69 -11.25
CA GLY A 56 -3.38 -2.95 -11.14
C GLY A 56 -2.92 -2.45 -12.52
N TRP A 57 -1.85 -1.68 -12.54
CA TRP A 57 -1.26 -1.13 -13.76
C TRP A 57 0.12 -1.72 -14.04
N TYR A 58 0.41 -1.98 -15.31
CA TYR A 58 1.70 -2.40 -15.82
C TYR A 58 1.91 -1.84 -17.24
N GLU A 59 2.93 -1.01 -17.46
CA GLU A 59 3.25 -0.40 -18.77
C GLU A 59 2.02 0.22 -19.48
N GLY A 60 1.13 0.89 -18.72
CA GLY A 60 -0.10 1.50 -19.24
C GLY A 60 -1.24 0.53 -19.53
N GLU A 61 -1.07 -0.77 -19.26
CA GLU A 61 -2.10 -1.79 -19.38
C GLU A 61 -2.66 -2.17 -18.00
N GLU A 62 -3.97 -2.46 -17.95
CA GLU A 62 -4.59 -3.01 -16.77
C GLU A 62 -4.27 -4.50 -16.62
N ILE A 63 -3.92 -4.90 -15.40
CA ILE A 63 -3.65 -6.28 -15.01
C ILE A 63 -4.51 -6.69 -13.82
N TYR A 64 -4.61 -8.00 -13.58
CA TYR A 64 -5.35 -8.54 -12.43
C TYR A 64 -4.47 -9.49 -11.63
N TYR A 65 -4.60 -9.49 -10.30
CA TYR A 65 -3.86 -10.38 -9.41
C TYR A 65 -4.73 -10.87 -8.25
N ILE A 66 -4.31 -11.99 -7.67
CA ILE A 66 -4.89 -12.47 -6.41
C ILE A 66 -4.34 -11.63 -5.26
N HIS A 67 -5.20 -11.05 -4.43
CA HIS A 67 -4.82 -10.23 -3.29
C HIS A 67 -4.68 -11.11 -2.02
N ASN A 68 -3.57 -11.85 -1.87
CA ASN A 68 -3.33 -12.64 -0.64
C ASN A 68 -2.80 -11.79 0.53
N GLY A 69 -2.43 -10.54 0.28
CA GLY A 69 -1.88 -9.64 1.29
C GLY A 69 -0.42 -9.92 1.64
N ILE A 70 -0.04 -9.52 2.86
CA ILE A 70 1.35 -9.52 3.35
C ILE A 70 1.89 -10.94 3.56
N GLU A 71 3.14 -11.15 3.17
CA GLU A 71 3.93 -12.33 3.52
C GLU A 71 4.61 -12.12 4.88
N GLU A 72 4.04 -12.72 5.93
CA GLU A 72 4.51 -12.59 7.30
C GLU A 72 5.99 -13.00 7.48
N GLY A 73 6.76 -12.13 8.14
CA GLY A 73 8.17 -12.38 8.43
C GLY A 73 9.14 -12.20 7.26
N VAL A 74 8.66 -11.71 6.11
CA VAL A 74 9.48 -11.41 4.92
C VAL A 74 9.55 -9.92 4.69
N THR A 75 10.76 -9.37 4.66
CA THR A 75 10.98 -7.92 4.51
C THR A 75 11.44 -7.49 3.12
N GLU A 76 11.97 -8.43 2.32
CA GLU A 76 12.40 -8.20 0.94
C GLU A 76 12.50 -9.55 0.20
N ARG A 77 12.11 -9.59 -1.07
CA ARG A 77 12.18 -10.78 -1.91
C ARG A 77 12.20 -10.45 -3.40
N GLY A 78 13.24 -10.93 -4.08
CA GLY A 78 13.35 -10.79 -5.54
C GLY A 78 13.44 -9.33 -5.99
N GLU A 79 13.18 -9.11 -7.27
CA GLU A 79 13.30 -7.81 -7.93
C GLU A 79 11.93 -7.18 -8.23
N ASN A 80 10.84 -7.92 -8.01
CA ASN A 80 9.51 -7.44 -8.38
C ASN A 80 8.97 -6.49 -7.31
N ASP A 81 8.51 -5.32 -7.73
CA ASP A 81 8.07 -4.24 -6.87
C ASP A 81 6.60 -3.88 -7.18
N ILE A 82 5.88 -3.42 -6.15
CA ILE A 82 4.54 -2.84 -6.26
C ILE A 82 4.52 -1.45 -5.62
N TYR A 83 3.95 -0.49 -6.32
CA TYR A 83 3.85 0.90 -5.92
C TYR A 83 2.40 1.25 -5.55
N LEU A 84 2.23 1.68 -4.31
CA LEU A 84 0.95 2.02 -3.68
C LEU A 84 0.86 3.54 -3.60
N ILE A 85 -0.07 4.14 -4.32
CA ILE A 85 -0.16 5.61 -4.44
C ILE A 85 -0.98 6.17 -3.29
N GLY A 86 -0.30 6.80 -2.32
CA GLY A 86 -0.86 7.23 -1.02
C GLY A 86 -1.18 6.08 -0.06
N GLY A 87 -1.37 4.87 -0.57
CA GLY A 87 -1.69 3.66 0.18
C GLY A 87 -2.21 2.56 -0.73
N ASP A 88 -2.43 1.37 -0.18
CA ASP A 88 -2.95 0.23 -0.95
C ASP A 88 -4.34 0.54 -1.47
N ARG A 89 -4.47 0.68 -2.79
CA ARG A 89 -5.73 0.96 -3.49
C ARG A 89 -6.53 2.14 -2.92
N LEU A 90 -5.87 3.13 -2.32
CA LEU A 90 -6.57 4.24 -1.66
C LEU A 90 -7.20 5.19 -2.69
N HIS A 91 -6.39 5.60 -3.67
CA HIS A 91 -6.78 6.61 -4.66
C HIS A 91 -6.87 6.07 -6.09
N GLN A 92 -6.19 4.96 -6.37
CA GLN A 92 -6.21 4.28 -7.67
C GLN A 92 -5.68 2.84 -7.52
N ALA A 93 -5.71 2.07 -8.61
CA ALA A 93 -5.06 0.78 -8.68
C ALA A 93 -3.53 0.91 -8.53
N ASN A 94 -2.90 -0.13 -7.97
CA ASN A 94 -1.47 -0.15 -7.71
C ASN A 94 -0.67 -0.41 -9.00
N VAL A 95 0.55 0.13 -9.10
CA VAL A 95 1.44 -0.05 -10.26
C VAL A 95 2.47 -1.13 -9.96
N VAL A 96 2.79 -2.01 -10.91
CA VAL A 96 3.74 -3.13 -10.71
C VAL A 96 4.87 -3.09 -11.72
N GLU A 97 6.01 -3.69 -11.39
CA GLU A 97 7.21 -3.63 -12.24
C GLU A 97 7.39 -4.80 -13.22
N PHE A 98 6.98 -6.02 -12.87
CA PHE A 98 7.13 -7.17 -13.75
C PHE A 98 5.88 -8.03 -13.78
N ILE A 99 5.63 -8.67 -14.93
CA ILE A 99 4.52 -9.59 -15.17
C ILE A 99 4.99 -11.01 -15.56
N PRO A 100 4.12 -12.04 -15.50
CA PRO A 100 4.50 -13.40 -15.87
C PRO A 100 5.08 -13.49 -17.29
N GLY A 101 6.30 -14.03 -17.39
CA GLY A 101 7.01 -14.21 -18.66
C GLY A 101 8.27 -13.34 -18.75
N GLU A 102 8.39 -12.33 -17.91
CA GLU A 102 9.54 -11.44 -17.86
C GLU A 102 10.63 -11.90 -16.91
N SER A 103 11.84 -11.46 -17.19
CA SER A 103 12.96 -11.63 -16.27
C SER A 103 12.76 -10.71 -15.08
N GLY A 104 12.69 -11.28 -13.88
CA GLY A 104 12.44 -10.54 -12.64
C GLY A 104 11.08 -10.83 -12.03
N TYR A 105 10.13 -11.36 -12.80
CA TYR A 105 8.81 -11.69 -12.28
C TYR A 105 8.85 -12.73 -11.16
N SER A 106 8.16 -12.38 -10.09
CA SER A 106 7.85 -13.19 -8.93
C SER A 106 6.42 -12.84 -8.50
N PRO A 107 5.63 -13.79 -7.96
CA PRO A 107 4.34 -13.45 -7.35
C PRO A 107 4.51 -12.70 -6.02
N HIS A 108 5.74 -12.60 -5.50
CA HIS A 108 6.08 -11.84 -4.30
C HIS A 108 6.62 -10.47 -4.71
N TRP A 109 6.01 -9.40 -4.20
CA TRP A 109 6.31 -8.02 -4.58
C TRP A 109 6.77 -7.21 -3.37
N ASN A 110 7.89 -6.49 -3.50
CA ASN A 110 8.31 -5.54 -2.47
C ASN A 110 7.45 -4.28 -2.56
N VAL A 111 6.88 -3.89 -1.42
CA VAL A 111 6.00 -2.72 -1.37
C VAL A 111 6.81 -1.43 -1.33
N TYR A 112 6.40 -0.48 -2.15
CA TYR A 112 6.75 0.93 -2.08
C TYR A 112 5.47 1.74 -1.86
N VAL A 113 5.48 2.65 -0.89
CA VAL A 113 4.41 3.63 -0.72
C VAL A 113 4.90 4.93 -1.35
N VAL A 114 4.10 5.46 -2.28
CA VAL A 114 4.41 6.69 -3.00
C VAL A 114 3.67 7.84 -2.36
N HIS A 115 4.39 8.90 -2.07
CA HIS A 115 3.86 10.15 -1.52
C HIS A 115 4.18 11.32 -2.43
N SER A 116 3.37 12.36 -2.40
CA SER A 116 3.72 13.66 -2.95
C SER A 116 4.97 14.20 -2.23
N ALA A 117 5.90 14.79 -2.97
CA ALA A 117 7.06 15.43 -2.35
C ALA A 117 6.65 16.67 -1.53
N GLU A 118 7.50 17.10 -0.59
CA GLU A 118 7.19 18.26 0.27
C GLU A 118 6.91 19.51 -0.58
N GLY A 119 5.70 20.07 -0.41
CA GLY A 119 5.26 21.28 -1.13
C GLY A 119 4.82 21.04 -2.58
N VAL A 120 4.79 19.78 -3.04
CA VAL A 120 4.24 19.39 -4.35
C VAL A 120 2.80 18.95 -4.17
N THR A 121 1.90 19.47 -5.01
CA THR A 121 0.49 19.10 -5.03
C THR A 121 0.20 18.06 -6.10
N VAL A 122 -0.97 17.41 -6.00
CA VAL A 122 -1.49 16.53 -7.06
C VAL A 122 -1.62 17.29 -8.39
N GLN A 123 -1.99 18.56 -8.37
CA GLN A 123 -2.07 19.37 -9.59
C GLN A 123 -0.70 19.58 -10.24
N ASP A 124 0.36 19.77 -9.45
CA ASP A 124 1.72 19.90 -9.98
C ASP A 124 2.17 18.61 -10.70
N ILE A 125 1.75 17.44 -10.21
CA ILE A 125 2.02 16.13 -10.82
C ILE A 125 1.19 15.97 -12.12
N LEU A 126 -0.09 16.34 -12.11
CA LEU A 126 -0.93 16.32 -13.31
C LEU A 126 -0.34 17.22 -14.41
N ASP A 127 0.11 18.42 -14.04
CA ASP A 127 0.69 19.40 -14.96
C ASP A 127 2.08 19.00 -15.47
N SER A 128 2.75 18.04 -14.83
CA SER A 128 4.07 17.56 -15.25
C SER A 128 4.02 16.55 -16.41
N GLY A 129 2.83 16.00 -16.71
CA GLY A 129 2.63 15.06 -17.80
C GLY A 129 3.07 13.62 -17.51
N TYR A 130 3.17 13.23 -16.23
CA TYR A 130 3.38 11.84 -15.82
C TYR A 130 2.07 11.09 -15.52
N ALA A 131 0.94 11.82 -15.57
CA ALA A 131 -0.40 11.23 -15.50
C ALA A 131 -0.65 10.30 -16.69
N SER A 132 -1.45 9.25 -16.47
CA SER A 132 -1.80 8.31 -17.53
C SER A 132 -2.46 9.03 -18.69
N THR A 133 -1.87 8.91 -19.87
CA THR A 133 -2.46 9.47 -21.11
C THR A 133 -3.71 8.71 -21.57
N HIS A 134 -3.87 7.47 -21.13
CA HIS A 134 -5.01 6.62 -21.47
C HIS A 134 -6.24 6.91 -20.60
N TYR A 135 -6.00 7.34 -19.36
CA TYR A 135 -7.03 7.53 -18.34
C TYR A 135 -7.03 8.96 -17.76
N GLU A 136 -6.59 9.96 -18.54
CA GLU A 136 -6.54 11.37 -18.12
C GLU A 136 -7.89 11.87 -17.58
N SER A 137 -9.00 11.47 -18.21
CA SER A 137 -10.35 11.87 -17.79
C SER A 137 -10.78 11.28 -16.44
N GLU A 138 -10.10 10.24 -15.99
CA GLU A 138 -10.34 9.54 -14.73
C GLU A 138 -9.36 9.97 -13.63
N GLY A 139 -8.35 10.77 -13.97
CA GLY A 139 -7.38 11.30 -13.02
C GLY A 139 -6.37 10.27 -12.51
N VAL A 140 -6.09 9.22 -13.29
CA VAL A 140 -5.05 8.22 -12.99
C VAL A 140 -3.68 8.89 -13.10
N LEU A 141 -2.92 8.91 -12.00
CA LEU A 141 -1.65 9.64 -11.93
C LEU A 141 -0.46 8.86 -12.48
N PHE A 142 -0.46 7.54 -12.36
CA PHE A 142 0.65 6.70 -12.79
C PHE A 142 0.08 5.34 -13.15
N ASP A 143 0.27 4.92 -14.39
CA ASP A 143 -0.04 3.59 -14.90
C ASP A 143 1.22 2.84 -15.36
N ASP A 144 2.40 3.45 -15.14
CA ASP A 144 3.69 2.88 -15.46
C ASP A 144 4.75 3.18 -14.38
N VAL A 145 5.64 2.23 -14.13
CA VAL A 145 6.73 2.39 -13.16
C VAL A 145 7.77 3.40 -13.66
N GLU A 146 7.94 3.50 -14.98
CA GLU A 146 8.80 4.45 -15.67
C GLU A 146 8.39 5.90 -15.32
N ASP A 147 7.09 6.19 -15.32
CA ASP A 147 6.54 7.50 -14.96
C ASP A 147 6.72 7.80 -13.47
N LEU A 148 6.51 6.81 -12.60
CA LEU A 148 6.81 6.92 -11.18
C LEU A 148 8.29 7.24 -10.92
N ARG A 149 9.20 6.54 -11.61
CA ARG A 149 10.65 6.76 -11.51
C ARG A 149 11.05 8.12 -12.06
N ALA A 150 10.43 8.57 -13.15
CA ALA A 150 10.65 9.89 -13.72
C ALA A 150 10.15 10.99 -12.76
N ALA A 151 8.97 10.84 -12.18
CA ALA A 151 8.41 11.75 -11.19
C ALA A 151 9.26 11.83 -9.92
N LEU A 152 9.81 10.69 -9.45
CA LEU A 152 10.77 10.67 -8.35
C LEU A 152 12.03 11.47 -8.70
N GLN A 153 12.60 11.27 -9.89
CA GLN A 153 13.79 11.99 -10.35
C GLN A 153 13.53 13.50 -10.54
N ALA A 154 12.31 13.87 -10.94
CA ALA A 154 11.87 15.25 -11.04
C ALA A 154 11.60 15.90 -9.67
N GLY A 155 11.61 15.13 -8.58
CA GLY A 155 11.34 15.61 -7.23
C GLY A 155 9.86 15.89 -6.96
N LEU A 156 8.96 15.24 -7.71
CA LEU A 156 7.51 15.40 -7.58
C LEU A 156 6.90 14.43 -6.55
N VAL A 157 7.50 13.25 -6.44
CA VAL A 157 7.10 12.22 -5.47
C VAL A 157 8.29 11.75 -4.66
N THR A 158 8.00 11.07 -3.55
CA THR A 158 8.97 10.35 -2.73
C THR A 158 8.48 8.93 -2.49
N PHE A 159 9.42 8.02 -2.26
CA PHE A 159 9.13 6.59 -2.06
C PHE A 159 9.54 6.16 -0.65
N ASP A 160 8.60 5.57 0.07
CA ASP A 160 8.84 4.90 1.34
C ASP A 160 8.85 3.38 1.15
N ARG A 161 9.91 2.74 1.64
CA ARG A 161 10.02 1.27 1.68
C ARG A 161 9.74 0.77 3.10
N PRO A 162 8.53 0.28 3.39
CA PRO A 162 8.19 -0.21 4.73
C PRO A 162 8.87 -1.54 5.10
N GLY A 163 9.56 -2.20 4.16
CA GLY A 163 10.08 -3.55 4.35
C GLY A 163 8.97 -4.58 4.44
N VAL A 164 7.95 -4.43 3.58
CA VAL A 164 6.79 -5.32 3.46
C VAL A 164 6.85 -6.01 2.10
N VAL A 165 6.59 -7.31 2.10
CA VAL A 165 6.40 -8.10 0.88
C VAL A 165 4.95 -8.59 0.85
N VAL A 166 4.32 -8.52 -0.32
CA VAL A 166 2.99 -9.10 -0.57
C VAL A 166 3.08 -10.28 -1.53
N ASN A 167 2.17 -11.24 -1.43
CA ASN A 167 2.08 -12.38 -2.35
C ASN A 167 0.88 -12.24 -3.27
N CYS A 168 1.08 -11.61 -4.42
CA CYS A 168 0.04 -11.22 -5.36
C CYS A 168 0.31 -11.81 -6.76
N PRO A 169 0.07 -13.11 -7.00
CA PRO A 169 0.27 -13.69 -8.33
C PRO A 169 -0.72 -13.07 -9.34
N ILE A 170 -0.18 -12.64 -10.48
CA ILE A 170 -0.98 -12.17 -11.61
C ILE A 170 -1.77 -13.32 -12.22
N ILE A 171 -3.01 -13.01 -12.57
CA ILE A 171 -3.96 -13.90 -13.24
C ILE A 171 -4.57 -13.18 -14.44
N SER A 172 -5.27 -13.91 -15.30
CA SER A 172 -6.05 -13.26 -16.35
C SER A 172 -7.30 -12.59 -15.76
N GLU A 173 -7.80 -11.55 -16.44
CA GLU A 173 -9.11 -10.93 -16.18
C GLU A 173 -10.22 -11.99 -16.04
N LYS A 174 -10.34 -12.91 -17.00
CA LYS A 174 -11.27 -14.05 -16.92
C LYS A 174 -11.09 -14.90 -15.64
N GLY A 175 -9.87 -15.00 -15.14
CA GLY A 175 -9.56 -15.66 -13.89
C GLY A 175 -10.01 -14.84 -12.68
N ALA A 176 -9.86 -13.51 -12.72
CA ALA A 176 -10.33 -12.60 -11.69
C ALA A 176 -11.86 -12.63 -11.57
N GLU A 177 -12.56 -12.55 -12.69
CA GLU A 177 -14.02 -12.60 -12.78
C GLU A 177 -14.62 -14.01 -12.63
N ALA A 178 -13.77 -15.03 -12.43
CA ALA A 178 -14.22 -16.41 -12.39
C ALA A 178 -15.23 -16.64 -11.24
N PRO A 179 -16.31 -17.41 -11.45
CA PRO A 179 -17.29 -17.68 -10.40
C PRO A 179 -16.64 -18.21 -9.12
N GLY A 180 -16.90 -17.52 -8.01
CA GLY A 180 -16.36 -17.83 -6.69
C GLY A 180 -15.28 -16.85 -6.23
N ASN A 181 -14.60 -16.17 -7.14
CA ASN A 181 -13.72 -15.05 -6.79
C ASN A 181 -14.54 -13.79 -6.48
N THR A 182 -13.93 -12.87 -5.74
CA THR A 182 -14.52 -11.57 -5.41
C THR A 182 -13.51 -10.49 -5.73
N GLU A 183 -13.85 -9.66 -6.70
CA GLU A 183 -13.08 -8.49 -7.07
C GLU A 183 -13.22 -7.39 -6.03
N LEU A 184 -12.11 -6.79 -5.65
CA LEU A 184 -12.09 -5.59 -4.82
C LEU A 184 -12.63 -4.41 -5.63
N SER A 185 -13.31 -3.50 -4.92
CA SER A 185 -13.88 -2.29 -5.52
C SER A 185 -12.82 -1.47 -6.26
N GLU A 186 -13.21 -0.93 -7.41
CA GLU A 186 -12.48 0.09 -8.18
C GLU A 186 -13.08 1.49 -7.99
N GLU A 187 -14.05 1.63 -7.09
CA GLU A 187 -14.48 2.94 -6.61
C GLU A 187 -13.44 3.47 -5.62
N PHE A 188 -12.53 4.31 -6.12
CA PHE A 188 -11.46 4.89 -5.34
C PHE A 188 -11.84 6.21 -4.66
N GLN A 189 -11.14 6.55 -3.58
CA GLN A 189 -11.29 7.85 -2.95
C GLN A 189 -10.63 8.92 -3.83
N PRO A 190 -11.26 10.08 -4.04
CA PRO A 190 -10.63 11.16 -4.77
C PRO A 190 -9.33 11.58 -4.10
N PHE A 191 -8.36 11.99 -4.90
CA PHE A 191 -7.13 12.57 -4.39
C PHE A 191 -7.41 13.84 -3.56
N GLY A 192 -6.65 14.02 -2.49
CA GLY A 192 -6.56 15.29 -1.78
C GLY A 192 -5.67 16.30 -2.53
N GLU A 193 -5.27 17.37 -1.84
CA GLU A 193 -4.24 18.28 -2.39
C GLU A 193 -2.86 17.59 -2.52
N THR A 194 -2.60 16.61 -1.64
CA THR A 194 -1.41 15.75 -1.57
C THR A 194 -1.83 14.35 -1.14
N PHE A 195 -0.92 13.39 -1.22
CA PHE A 195 -1.08 12.01 -0.76
C PHE A 195 0.24 11.47 -0.18
#